data_AF-A0A351Q6R5-F1
#
_entry.id   AF-A0A351Q6R5-F1
#
_cell.length_a   1.000
_cell.length_b   1.000
_cell.length_c   1.000
_cell.angle_alpha   90.00
_cell.angle_beta   90.00
_cell.angle_gamma   90.00
#
_symmetry.space_group_name_H-M   'P 1'
#
loop_
_entity.id
_entity.type
_entity.pdbx_description
1 polymer ?
#
loop_
_entity_poly.entity_id
_entity_poly.type
_entity_poly.pdbx_seq_one_letter_code
_entity_poly.pdbx_strand_id
1 'polypeptide(L)'
;MEPVVTGDQTIAVLEGVQLTNAYSASDPEDGTVTLSLAGTDASVMTLSAAGDLTFNTVPDFEAPLDSDTDNVYNVSVVASDSVNETSYAVAITVANATEGRVVDGPVSGAKVFIDANGDGVQNDDEAFVSTDAQGNYALPVPLSYPASIVSIGGTDTQTGKVLPDLALVSEVASAVATVAITPLTTVLVGIESETDKT
;
A
#
# COMPACT_ATOMS: atom_id res chain seq x y z
N MET A 1 10.44 -20.52 -32.89
CA MET A 1 9.21 -19.73 -32.69
C MET A 1 9.62 -18.51 -31.89
N GLU A 2 8.71 -17.57 -31.66
CA GLU A 2 9.02 -16.44 -30.77
C GLU A 2 8.80 -16.88 -29.31
N PRO A 3 9.60 -16.36 -28.36
CA PRO A 3 9.39 -16.61 -26.95
C PRO A 3 8.07 -16.03 -26.47
N VAL A 4 7.44 -16.66 -25.47
CA VAL A 4 6.14 -16.23 -24.93
C VAL A 4 6.33 -15.71 -23.52
N VAL A 5 5.90 -14.47 -23.26
CA VAL A 5 5.86 -13.87 -21.92
C VAL A 5 4.53 -14.18 -21.23
N THR A 6 4.57 -14.50 -19.93
CA THR A 6 3.41 -14.69 -19.05
C THR A 6 3.51 -13.77 -17.84
N GLY A 7 2.44 -13.01 -17.57
CA GLY A 7 2.30 -12.09 -16.44
C GLY A 7 1.09 -11.18 -16.62
N ASP A 8 0.88 -10.25 -15.70
CA ASP A 8 -0.22 -9.27 -15.78
C ASP A 8 0.11 -8.15 -16.78
N GLN A 9 -0.89 -7.63 -17.51
CA GLN A 9 -0.71 -6.45 -18.38
C GLN A 9 -1.17 -5.15 -17.73
N THR A 10 -2.03 -5.25 -16.72
CA THR A 10 -2.60 -4.11 -16.01
C THR A 10 -2.52 -4.40 -14.52
N ILE A 11 -1.78 -3.56 -13.81
CA ILE A 11 -1.56 -3.71 -12.37
C ILE A 11 -2.03 -2.42 -11.68
N ALA A 12 -2.63 -2.57 -10.52
CA ALA A 12 -2.92 -1.45 -9.62
C ALA A 12 -2.16 -1.65 -8.31
N VAL A 13 -1.52 -0.60 -7.82
CA VAL A 13 -0.78 -0.60 -6.57
C VAL A 13 -1.13 0.69 -5.82
N LEU A 14 -1.27 0.61 -4.50
CA LEU A 14 -1.38 1.83 -3.69
C LEU A 14 0.00 2.49 -3.61
N GLU A 15 0.01 3.82 -3.55
CA GLU A 15 1.23 4.53 -3.13
C GLU A 15 1.71 4.08 -1.75
N GLY A 16 2.98 4.34 -1.45
CA GLY A 16 3.60 3.90 -0.19
C GLY A 16 3.84 2.38 -0.12
N VAL A 17 3.40 1.60 -1.12
CA VAL A 17 3.54 0.14 -1.19
C VAL A 17 4.49 -0.28 -2.31
N GLN A 18 5.42 -1.19 -2.00
CA GLN A 18 6.31 -1.77 -3.00
C GLN A 18 5.54 -2.72 -3.93
N LEU A 19 5.72 -2.54 -5.25
CA LEU A 19 5.19 -3.47 -6.26
C LEU A 19 5.75 -4.88 -6.07
N THR A 20 4.87 -5.89 -6.14
CA THR A 20 5.23 -7.31 -6.09
C THR A 20 4.56 -8.05 -7.25
N ASN A 21 5.15 -7.98 -8.45
CA ASN A 21 4.69 -8.71 -9.63
C ASN A 21 5.86 -9.45 -10.27
N ALA A 22 5.59 -10.61 -10.85
CA ALA A 22 6.60 -11.43 -11.51
C ALA A 22 6.17 -11.81 -12.93
N TYR A 23 7.15 -11.87 -13.83
CA TYR A 23 7.00 -12.27 -15.22
C TYR A 23 7.85 -13.50 -15.49
N SER A 24 7.36 -14.35 -16.37
CA SER A 24 8.14 -15.49 -16.87
C SER A 24 8.09 -15.51 -18.38
N ALA A 25 9.06 -16.17 -19.00
CA ALA A 25 9.02 -16.42 -20.43
C ALA A 25 9.48 -17.85 -20.77
N SER A 26 8.91 -18.40 -21.83
CA SER A 26 9.24 -19.72 -22.35
C SER A 26 9.40 -19.67 -23.87
N ASP A 27 10.38 -20.36 -24.40
CA ASP A 27 10.54 -20.57 -25.83
C ASP A 27 9.89 -21.90 -26.26
N PRO A 28 9.03 -21.94 -27.29
CA PRO A 28 8.38 -23.18 -27.73
C PRO A 28 9.32 -24.28 -28.23
N GLU A 29 10.57 -23.97 -28.55
CA GLU A 29 11.61 -24.94 -28.88
C GLU A 29 12.53 -25.26 -27.69
N ASP A 30 12.10 -24.90 -26.47
CA ASP A 30 12.84 -25.06 -25.21
C ASP A 30 14.22 -24.34 -25.23
N GLY A 31 14.32 -23.24 -26.00
CA GLY A 31 15.47 -22.35 -26.00
C GLY A 31 15.64 -21.54 -24.70
N THR A 32 16.87 -21.08 -24.45
CA THR A 32 17.14 -20.16 -23.33
C THR A 32 16.58 -18.78 -23.65
N VAL A 33 15.73 -18.25 -22.77
CA VAL A 33 15.15 -16.91 -22.89
C VAL A 33 15.73 -15.98 -21.84
N THR A 34 16.09 -14.78 -22.24
CA THR A 34 16.47 -13.69 -21.34
C THR A 34 15.37 -12.64 -21.28
N LEU A 35 15.05 -12.19 -20.07
CA LEU A 35 14.13 -11.08 -19.82
C LEU A 35 14.89 -9.77 -19.66
N SER A 36 14.30 -8.69 -20.17
CA SER A 36 14.78 -7.31 -20.00
C SER A 36 13.60 -6.34 -19.90
N LEU A 37 13.87 -5.12 -19.42
CA LEU A 37 12.86 -4.09 -19.25
C LEU A 37 13.10 -2.93 -20.22
N ALA A 38 12.05 -2.52 -20.90
CA ALA A 38 12.01 -1.38 -21.81
C ALA A 38 10.74 -0.55 -21.57
N GLY A 39 10.52 0.50 -22.37
CA GLY A 39 9.36 1.39 -22.24
C GLY A 39 9.73 2.77 -21.72
N THR A 40 8.72 3.64 -21.61
CA THR A 40 8.88 5.04 -21.23
C THR A 40 9.38 5.17 -19.79
N ASP A 41 8.82 4.38 -18.88
CA ASP A 41 9.09 4.50 -17.44
C ASP A 41 10.03 3.41 -16.92
N ALA A 42 10.77 2.75 -17.81
CA ALA A 42 11.70 1.68 -17.45
C ALA A 42 12.85 2.17 -16.54
N SER A 43 13.17 3.46 -16.57
CA SER A 43 14.29 4.02 -15.78
C SER A 43 14.00 4.09 -14.28
N VAL A 44 12.72 4.08 -13.87
CA VAL A 44 12.29 4.14 -12.47
C VAL A 44 11.90 2.77 -11.91
N MET A 45 12.08 1.71 -12.70
CA MET A 45 11.77 0.34 -12.33
C MET A 45 12.95 -0.58 -12.57
N THR A 46 12.89 -1.78 -11.99
CA THR A 46 13.86 -2.86 -12.18
C THR A 46 13.13 -4.16 -12.43
N LEU A 47 13.62 -4.94 -13.39
CA LEU A 47 13.22 -6.33 -13.61
C LEU A 47 14.39 -7.24 -13.20
N SER A 48 14.16 -8.13 -12.23
CA SER A 48 15.17 -9.10 -11.79
C SER A 48 15.39 -10.17 -12.86
N ALA A 49 16.53 -10.87 -12.79
CA ALA A 49 16.77 -12.03 -13.66
C ALA A 49 15.79 -13.20 -13.42
N ALA A 50 15.14 -13.22 -12.25
CA ALA A 50 14.06 -14.17 -11.94
C ALA A 50 12.69 -13.69 -12.46
N GLY A 51 12.61 -12.46 -13.00
CA GLY A 51 11.40 -11.87 -13.56
C GLY A 51 10.60 -11.01 -12.59
N ASP A 52 11.12 -10.70 -11.40
CA ASP A 52 10.44 -9.83 -10.44
C ASP A 52 10.52 -8.36 -10.89
N LEU A 53 9.37 -7.73 -11.08
CA LEU A 53 9.24 -6.32 -11.44
C LEU A 53 8.95 -5.48 -10.19
N THR A 54 9.80 -4.48 -9.94
CA THR A 54 9.72 -3.59 -8.78
C THR A 54 9.99 -2.14 -9.16
N PHE A 55 9.42 -1.19 -8.42
CA PHE A 55 9.90 0.20 -8.47
C PHE A 55 11.27 0.34 -7.80
N ASN A 56 12.10 1.26 -8.31
CA ASN A 56 13.38 1.61 -7.72
C ASN A 56 13.21 2.40 -6.41
N THR A 57 12.14 3.20 -6.34
CA THR A 57 11.68 3.92 -5.15
C THR A 57 10.20 3.63 -4.99
N VAL A 58 9.73 3.42 -3.76
CA VAL A 58 8.29 3.26 -3.49
C VAL A 58 7.51 4.45 -4.08
N PRO A 59 6.42 4.20 -4.83
CA PRO A 59 5.69 5.25 -5.51
C PRO A 59 4.98 6.19 -4.52
N ASP A 60 4.89 7.46 -4.89
CA ASP A 60 4.20 8.55 -4.20
C ASP A 60 3.28 9.20 -5.25
N PHE A 61 1.97 9.22 -4.99
CA PHE A 61 0.96 9.70 -5.93
C PHE A 61 1.03 11.22 -6.12
N GLU A 62 1.42 11.95 -5.08
CA GLU A 62 1.61 13.41 -5.12
C GLU A 62 2.96 13.82 -5.73
N ALA A 63 3.93 12.91 -5.79
CA ALA A 63 5.23 13.10 -6.43
C ALA A 63 5.56 12.00 -7.45
N PRO A 64 4.79 11.88 -8.54
CA PRO A 64 4.98 10.81 -9.52
C PRO A 64 6.33 10.93 -10.23
N LEU A 65 6.94 9.78 -10.51
CA LEU A 65 8.24 9.67 -11.18
C LEU A 65 8.12 9.12 -12.62
N ASP A 66 6.89 8.90 -13.09
CA ASP A 66 6.61 8.62 -14.50
C ASP A 66 6.93 9.85 -15.37
N SER A 67 7.02 9.63 -16.67
CA SER A 67 7.51 10.64 -17.59
C SER A 67 6.49 11.73 -17.92
N ASP A 68 5.20 11.43 -17.77
CA ASP A 68 4.06 12.31 -18.09
C ASP A 68 3.21 12.70 -16.88
N THR A 69 3.58 12.29 -15.67
CA THR A 69 2.96 12.72 -14.39
C THR A 69 1.49 12.37 -14.27
N ASP A 70 1.07 11.24 -14.84
CA ASP A 70 -0.32 10.78 -14.86
C ASP A 70 -0.61 9.62 -13.89
N ASN A 71 0.42 9.17 -13.14
CA ASN A 71 0.39 8.04 -12.21
C ASN A 71 0.20 6.67 -12.90
N VAL A 72 0.49 6.58 -14.20
CA VAL A 72 0.47 5.35 -14.98
C VAL A 72 1.85 5.06 -15.56
N TYR A 73 2.53 4.09 -14.97
CA TYR A 73 3.87 3.68 -15.38
C TYR A 73 3.75 2.67 -16.53
N ASN A 74 4.25 3.07 -17.70
CA ASN A 74 4.18 2.30 -18.93
C ASN A 74 5.54 1.66 -19.24
N VAL A 75 5.63 0.35 -19.00
CA VAL A 75 6.82 -0.45 -19.26
C VAL A 75 6.52 -1.61 -20.21
N SER A 76 7.57 -2.24 -20.72
CA SER A 76 7.48 -3.42 -21.55
C SER A 76 8.51 -4.45 -21.11
N VAL A 77 8.02 -5.65 -20.80
CA VAL A 77 8.87 -6.81 -20.53
C VAL A 77 9.25 -7.43 -21.86
N VAL A 78 10.54 -7.48 -22.16
CA VAL A 78 11.06 -7.99 -23.42
C VAL A 78 11.72 -9.35 -23.17
N ALA A 79 11.20 -10.39 -23.80
CA ALA A 79 11.80 -11.72 -23.86
C ALA A 79 12.60 -11.88 -25.16
N SER A 80 13.83 -12.38 -25.06
CA SER A 80 14.70 -12.65 -26.21
C SER A 80 15.30 -14.05 -26.14
N ASP A 81 15.28 -14.78 -27.26
CA ASP A 81 15.96 -16.07 -27.44
C ASP A 81 17.33 -15.92 -28.17
N SER A 82 17.84 -14.68 -28.28
CA SER A 82 18.99 -14.24 -29.10
C SER A 82 18.74 -14.10 -30.62
N VAL A 83 17.58 -14.52 -31.12
CA VAL A 83 17.20 -14.43 -32.55
C VAL A 83 15.90 -13.64 -32.71
N ASN A 84 14.90 -13.96 -31.90
CA ASN A 84 13.57 -13.37 -31.85
C ASN A 84 13.38 -12.61 -30.54
N GLU A 85 12.48 -11.64 -30.58
CA GLU A 85 12.08 -10.87 -29.41
C GLU A 85 10.57 -10.76 -29.33
N THR A 86 10.04 -10.81 -28.12
CA THR A 86 8.63 -10.54 -27.84
C THR A 86 8.53 -9.46 -26.78
N SER A 87 7.76 -8.43 -27.12
CA SER A 87 7.52 -7.26 -26.27
C SER A 87 6.15 -7.39 -25.62
N TYR A 88 6.10 -7.37 -24.29
CA TYR A 88 4.89 -7.50 -23.49
C TYR A 88 4.62 -6.21 -22.73
N ALA A 89 3.65 -5.43 -23.21
CA ALA A 89 3.29 -4.15 -22.62
C ALA A 89 2.61 -4.32 -21.25
N VAL A 90 3.02 -3.50 -20.29
CA VAL A 90 2.52 -3.50 -18.92
C VAL A 90 2.22 -2.05 -18.53
N ALA A 91 0.99 -1.82 -18.06
CA ALA A 91 0.57 -0.58 -17.45
C ALA A 91 0.36 -0.77 -15.94
N ILE A 92 1.07 0.03 -15.13
CA ILE A 92 0.95 -0.01 -13.67
C ILE A 92 0.36 1.33 -13.22
N THR A 93 -0.84 1.29 -12.67
CA THR A 93 -1.51 2.46 -12.10
C THR A 93 -1.19 2.56 -10.61
N VAL A 94 -0.60 3.69 -10.20
CA VAL A 94 -0.47 4.04 -8.80
C VAL A 94 -1.76 4.73 -8.36
N ALA A 95 -2.43 4.13 -7.38
CA ALA A 95 -3.62 4.67 -6.77
C ALA A 95 -3.26 5.45 -5.51
N ASN A 96 -3.93 6.59 -5.33
CA ASN A 96 -3.79 7.41 -4.13
C ASN A 96 -4.25 6.62 -2.88
N ALA A 97 -3.55 6.83 -1.77
CA ALA A 97 -3.85 6.28 -0.47
C ALA A 97 -4.04 7.38 0.57
N THR A 98 -4.97 7.17 1.50
CA THR A 98 -4.92 7.91 2.76
C THR A 98 -3.85 7.31 3.65
N GLU A 99 -2.77 8.07 3.80
CA GLU A 99 -1.60 7.68 4.59
C GLU A 99 -1.54 8.44 5.90
N GLY A 100 -0.87 7.83 6.88
CA GLY A 100 -0.58 8.54 8.11
C GLY A 100 0.09 7.70 9.16
N ARG A 101 0.03 8.20 10.39
CA ARG A 101 0.66 7.58 11.54
C ARG A 101 -0.27 7.56 12.73
N VAL A 102 -0.28 6.44 13.46
CA VAL A 102 -0.93 6.35 14.77
C VAL A 102 0.06 6.88 15.81
N VAL A 103 -0.32 7.94 16.52
CA VAL A 103 0.53 8.68 17.46
C VAL A 103 -0.10 8.69 18.85
N ASP A 104 0.16 7.65 19.63
CA ASP A 104 0.04 7.61 21.10
C ASP A 104 1.23 6.80 21.62
N GLY A 105 2.43 7.34 21.39
CA GLY A 105 3.61 6.51 21.05
C GLY A 105 3.44 5.91 19.65
N PRO A 106 4.51 5.62 18.88
CA PRO A 106 4.31 4.91 17.62
C PRO A 106 3.73 3.52 17.96
N VAL A 107 2.54 3.20 17.45
CA VAL A 107 1.85 1.94 17.77
C VAL A 107 2.02 0.98 16.61
N SER A 108 2.67 -0.16 16.83
CA SER A 108 2.86 -1.21 15.82
C SER A 108 1.78 -2.29 15.90
N GLY A 109 1.34 -2.81 14.76
CA GLY A 109 0.34 -3.86 14.68
C GLY A 109 -1.07 -3.43 15.09
N ALA A 110 -1.34 -2.12 15.17
CA ALA A 110 -2.69 -1.62 15.37
C ALA A 110 -3.52 -1.83 14.09
N LYS A 111 -4.79 -2.24 14.22
CA LYS A 111 -5.70 -2.33 13.08
C LYS A 111 -6.25 -0.95 12.77
N VAL A 112 -6.01 -0.45 11.57
CA VAL A 112 -6.52 0.83 11.07
C VAL A 112 -7.54 0.58 9.97
N PHE A 113 -8.72 1.18 10.05
CA PHE A 113 -9.79 1.02 9.05
C PHE A 113 -10.56 2.31 8.83
N ILE A 114 -11.22 2.40 7.66
CA ILE A 114 -12.15 3.49 7.34
C ILE A 114 -13.48 3.20 8.01
N ASP A 115 -13.95 4.10 8.86
CA ASP A 115 -15.29 4.06 9.46
C ASP A 115 -16.22 4.96 8.63
N ALA A 116 -16.87 4.33 7.66
CA ALA A 116 -17.72 5.01 6.68
C ALA A 116 -19.12 5.29 7.22
N ASN A 117 -19.59 4.49 8.19
CA ASN A 117 -20.93 4.58 8.74
C ASN A 117 -20.98 5.29 10.11
N GLY A 118 -19.83 5.52 10.75
CA GLY A 118 -19.68 6.20 12.04
C GLY A 118 -19.98 5.32 13.25
N ASP A 119 -19.94 3.99 13.13
CA ASP A 119 -20.24 3.05 14.23
C ASP A 119 -18.99 2.60 15.01
N GLY A 120 -17.80 2.94 14.52
CA GLY A 120 -16.52 2.58 15.12
C GLY A 120 -16.15 1.09 15.02
N VAL A 121 -16.80 0.33 14.13
CA VAL A 121 -16.62 -1.11 13.95
C VAL A 121 -16.35 -1.43 12.48
N GLN A 122 -15.20 -2.04 12.20
CA GLN A 122 -14.84 -2.49 10.86
C GLN A 122 -15.91 -3.43 10.27
N ASN A 123 -16.54 -3.03 9.17
CA ASN A 123 -17.46 -3.84 8.36
C ASN A 123 -16.74 -4.53 7.18
N ASP A 124 -17.42 -5.45 6.50
CA ASP A 124 -16.87 -6.13 5.30
C ASP A 124 -16.60 -5.16 4.14
N ASP A 125 -17.34 -4.05 4.11
CA ASP A 125 -17.27 -3.02 3.06
C ASP A 125 -16.14 -2.00 3.33
N GLU A 126 -15.49 -2.09 4.49
CA GLU A 126 -14.52 -1.13 4.99
C GLU A 126 -13.09 -1.66 4.87
N ALA A 127 -12.27 -0.93 4.12
CA ALA A 127 -10.87 -1.27 3.98
C ALA A 127 -10.13 -1.14 5.32
N PHE A 128 -9.23 -2.09 5.59
CA PHE A 128 -8.40 -2.09 6.79
C PHE A 128 -6.96 -2.54 6.50
N VAL A 129 -6.04 -2.13 7.37
CA VAL A 129 -4.62 -2.47 7.35
C VAL A 129 -4.11 -2.58 8.79
N SER A 130 -2.91 -3.12 8.98
CA SER A 130 -2.20 -3.05 10.26
C SER A 130 -1.01 -2.11 10.17
N THR A 131 -0.75 -1.34 11.23
CA THR A 131 0.41 -0.45 11.27
C THR A 131 1.75 -1.22 11.26
N ASP A 132 2.77 -0.63 10.63
CA ASP A 132 4.13 -1.16 10.60
C ASP A 132 4.88 -1.01 11.95
N ALA A 133 6.17 -1.32 11.99
CA ALA A 133 7.01 -1.18 13.20
C ALA A 133 7.24 0.28 13.63
N GLN A 134 6.88 1.26 12.80
CA GLN A 134 7.02 2.70 13.03
C GLN A 134 5.66 3.39 13.26
N GLY A 135 4.56 2.62 13.21
CA GLY A 135 3.20 3.09 13.38
C GLY A 135 2.57 3.73 12.13
N ASN A 136 3.18 3.54 10.96
CA ASN A 136 2.66 4.06 9.70
C ASN A 136 1.59 3.13 9.12
N TYR A 137 0.66 3.69 8.36
CA TYR A 137 -0.35 2.96 7.61
C TYR A 137 -0.65 3.64 6.26
N ALA A 138 -1.15 2.86 5.31
CA ALA A 138 -1.70 3.32 4.04
C ALA A 138 -3.00 2.55 3.75
N LEU A 139 -4.07 3.28 3.46
CA LEU A 139 -5.39 2.73 3.12
C LEU A 139 -5.88 3.33 1.80
N PRO A 140 -6.71 2.62 1.01
CA PRO A 140 -7.41 3.24 -0.11
C PRO A 140 -8.14 4.51 0.33
N VAL A 141 -8.19 5.52 -0.54
CA VAL A 141 -8.93 6.76 -0.24
C VAL A 141 -10.42 6.48 0.03
N PRO A 142 -11.03 7.09 1.07
CA PRO A 142 -12.46 6.98 1.32
C PRO A 142 -13.31 7.42 0.12
N LEU A 143 -14.46 6.74 -0.09
CA LEU A 143 -15.36 7.03 -1.21
C LEU A 143 -16.26 8.26 -0.98
N SER A 144 -16.32 8.76 0.26
CA SER A 144 -17.08 9.96 0.65
C SER A 144 -16.33 10.74 1.71
N TYR A 145 -16.52 12.06 1.73
CA TYR A 145 -15.93 12.95 2.74
C TYR A 145 -17.00 13.82 3.42
N PRO A 146 -16.81 14.17 4.71
CA PRO A 146 -15.74 13.70 5.60
C PRO A 146 -15.90 12.21 5.92
N ALA A 147 -14.79 11.51 6.12
CA ALA A 147 -14.75 10.12 6.58
C ALA A 147 -13.99 10.05 7.91
N SER A 148 -14.20 8.98 8.68
CA SER A 148 -13.41 8.70 9.88
C SER A 148 -12.43 7.56 9.60
N ILE A 149 -11.23 7.64 10.16
CA ILE A 149 -10.30 6.51 10.25
C ILE A 149 -10.15 6.15 11.72
N VAL A 150 -10.34 4.87 12.02
CA VAL A 150 -10.27 4.31 13.36
C VAL A 150 -9.08 3.37 13.46
N SER A 151 -8.28 3.53 14.50
CA SER A 151 -7.19 2.63 14.89
C SER A 151 -7.56 1.90 16.17
N ILE A 152 -7.49 0.57 16.18
CA ILE A 152 -7.76 -0.28 17.35
C ILE A 152 -6.55 -1.17 17.65
N GLY A 153 -6.13 -1.21 18.91
CA GLY A 153 -5.14 -2.17 19.40
C GLY A 153 -3.69 -1.74 19.19
N GLY A 154 -2.81 -2.74 19.14
CA GLY A 154 -1.39 -2.61 18.79
C GLY A 154 -0.43 -2.62 19.98
N THR A 155 0.84 -2.30 19.73
CA THR A 155 1.92 -2.26 20.73
C THR A 155 2.64 -0.93 20.66
N ASP A 156 2.75 -0.23 21.79
CA ASP A 156 3.59 0.96 21.90
C ASP A 156 5.06 0.57 21.64
N THR A 157 5.62 1.07 20.55
CA THR A 157 6.99 0.77 20.09
C THR A 157 8.06 1.35 20.99
N GLN A 158 7.74 2.34 21.84
CA GLN A 158 8.69 2.93 22.77
C GLN A 158 8.78 2.12 24.06
N THR A 159 7.65 1.62 24.57
CA THR A 159 7.61 0.89 25.85
C THR A 159 7.47 -0.62 25.69
N GLY A 160 7.10 -1.11 24.51
CA GLY A 160 6.78 -2.53 24.24
C GLY A 160 5.44 -2.98 24.84
N LYS A 161 4.64 -2.05 25.36
CA LYS A 161 3.37 -2.37 26.00
C LYS A 161 2.30 -2.65 24.94
N VAL A 162 1.64 -3.80 25.06
CA VAL A 162 0.46 -4.12 24.24
C VAL A 162 -0.74 -3.31 24.74
N LEU A 163 -1.45 -2.69 23.82
CA LEU A 163 -2.59 -1.80 24.06
C LEU A 163 -3.83 -2.35 23.35
N PRO A 164 -4.40 -3.49 23.80
CA PRO A 164 -5.47 -4.17 23.05
C PRO A 164 -6.75 -3.33 22.94
N ASP A 165 -6.99 -2.44 23.90
CA ASP A 165 -8.21 -1.62 24.00
C ASP A 165 -7.99 -0.16 23.57
N LEU A 166 -6.82 0.19 23.04
CA LEU A 166 -6.59 1.55 22.53
C LEU A 166 -7.40 1.74 21.25
N ALA A 167 -8.39 2.61 21.29
CA ALA A 167 -9.12 3.07 20.12
C ALA A 167 -8.86 4.56 19.91
N LEU A 168 -8.37 4.92 18.72
CA LEU A 168 -8.15 6.30 18.30
C LEU A 168 -8.91 6.56 17.00
N VAL A 169 -9.43 7.77 16.83
CA VAL A 169 -10.22 8.15 15.66
C VAL A 169 -9.72 9.49 15.14
N SER A 170 -9.62 9.63 13.83
CA SER A 170 -9.28 10.88 13.15
C SER A 170 -10.21 11.11 11.96
N GLU A 171 -10.49 12.37 11.67
CA GLU A 171 -11.27 12.75 10.49
C GLU A 171 -10.36 12.89 9.28
N VAL A 172 -10.84 12.39 8.14
CA VAL A 172 -10.28 12.61 6.82
C VAL A 172 -11.19 13.59 6.09
N ALA A 173 -10.68 14.78 5.83
CA ALA A 173 -11.46 15.85 5.17
C ALA A 173 -11.36 15.81 3.64
N SER A 174 -10.34 15.14 3.09
CA SER A 174 -10.05 15.10 1.65
C SER A 174 -9.12 13.92 1.30
N ALA A 175 -9.10 13.54 0.02
CA ALA A 175 -8.26 12.46 -0.52
C ALA A 175 -6.75 12.73 -0.46
N VAL A 176 -6.33 14.00 -0.44
CA VAL A 176 -4.91 14.41 -0.50
C VAL A 176 -4.31 14.76 0.86
N ALA A 177 -5.02 14.42 1.96
CA ALA A 177 -4.58 14.76 3.31
C ALA A 177 -3.82 13.59 3.94
N THR A 178 -2.62 13.86 4.47
CA THR A 178 -1.98 12.93 5.40
C THR A 178 -2.70 12.99 6.75
N VAL A 179 -3.08 11.83 7.29
CA VAL A 179 -3.94 11.73 8.46
C VAL A 179 -3.17 11.16 9.63
N ALA A 180 -2.67 12.04 10.50
CA ALA A 180 -2.18 11.61 11.80
C ALA A 180 -3.38 11.19 12.68
N ILE A 181 -3.38 9.94 13.13
CA ILE A 181 -4.33 9.45 14.13
C ILE A 181 -3.70 9.70 15.48
N THR A 182 -4.10 10.80 16.11
CA THR A 182 -3.60 11.19 17.43
C THR A 182 -4.74 11.13 18.44
N PRO A 183 -4.46 10.93 19.74
CA PRO A 183 -5.42 11.21 20.78
C PRO A 183 -5.59 12.73 20.85
N LEU A 184 -6.41 13.29 19.97
CA LEU A 184 -6.86 14.66 20.08
C LEU A 184 -7.93 14.72 21.21
N THR A 185 -7.49 14.47 22.45
CA THR A 185 -8.27 14.51 23.69
C THR A 185 -9.65 13.85 23.63
N THR A 186 -9.71 12.52 23.67
CA THR A 186 -10.76 11.80 24.43
C THR A 186 -10.16 10.47 24.87
N VAL A 187 -9.54 10.46 26.05
CA VAL A 187 -9.43 9.22 26.80
C VAL A 187 -10.82 8.98 27.35
N LEU A 188 -11.60 8.05 26.79
CA LEU A 188 -12.69 7.47 27.54
C LEU A 188 -12.05 6.57 28.59
N VAL A 189 -11.65 7.17 29.71
CA VAL A 189 -11.28 6.40 30.90
C VAL A 189 -12.54 5.62 31.28
N GLY A 190 -12.50 4.31 31.08
CA GLY A 190 -13.44 3.40 31.74
C GLY A 190 -13.36 3.68 33.23
N ILE A 191 -14.43 4.25 33.78
CA ILE A 191 -14.62 4.36 35.22
C ILE A 191 -14.60 2.94 35.80
N GLU A 192 -13.45 2.51 36.31
CA GLU A 192 -13.43 1.41 37.28
C GLU A 192 -14.30 1.87 38.46
N SER A 193 -15.34 1.10 38.75
CA SER A 193 -16.34 1.46 39.75
C SER A 193 -15.68 1.68 41.11
N GLU A 194 -15.93 2.84 41.72
CA GLU A 194 -15.74 3.01 43.17
C GLU A 194 -16.62 1.98 43.90
N THR A 195 -15.99 0.88 44.28
CA THR A 195 -16.38 0.07 45.46
C THR A 195 -15.27 0.42 46.46
N ASP A 196 -15.49 1.01 47.63
CA ASP A 196 -16.61 0.90 48.53
C ASP A 196 -16.55 2.08 49.52
N LYS A 197 -17.71 2.66 49.85
CA LYS A 197 -17.88 3.48 51.05
C LYS A 197 -18.46 2.56 52.12
N THR A 198 -17.66 2.20 53.12
CA THR A 198 -18.02 2.28 54.55
C THR A 198 -16.78 2.16 55.42
#